data_AF-A0A4Q6BR89-F1
#
_entry.id   AF-A0A4Q6BR89-F1
#
_cell.length_a   1.000
_cell.length_b   1.000
_cell.length_c   1.000
_cell.angle_alpha   90.00
_cell.angle_beta   90.00
_cell.angle_gamma   90.00
#
_symmetry.space_group_name_H-M   'P 1'
#
loop_
_entity.id
_entity.type
_entity.pdbx_description
1 polymer ?
#
loop_
_entity_poly.entity_id
_entity_poly.type
_entity_poly.pdbx_seq_one_letter_code
_entity_poly.pdbx_strand_id
1 'polypeptide(L)'
;MNTPMQFPASAESKNGINVDWSAHASAGASDLVCGIPKEFGGPGTGLSPEDLFISALLNCYIATFKVIAQNSKIEFASIAGSGVLTLDKDANGETWFTEALLKLQVTGAANAERTQRLMER
;
A
#
# COMPACT_ATOMS: atom_id res chain seq x y z
N MET A 1 -13.09 -21.44 -1.36
CA MET A 1 -12.73 -20.31 -0.48
C MET A 1 -13.77 -20.28 0.63
N ASN A 2 -13.35 -20.31 1.89
CA ASN A 2 -14.30 -20.22 3.01
C ASN A 2 -14.52 -18.74 3.35
N THR A 3 -15.77 -18.33 3.45
CA THR A 3 -16.18 -16.95 3.72
C THR A 3 -17.01 -16.87 5.01
N PRO A 4 -16.86 -15.80 5.82
CA PRO A 4 -15.99 -14.63 5.60
C PRO A 4 -14.52 -14.90 5.93
N MET A 5 -13.61 -14.25 5.19
CA MET A 5 -12.18 -14.18 5.52
C MET A 5 -11.92 -12.94 6.37
N GLN A 6 -11.06 -13.06 7.39
CA GLN A 6 -10.70 -11.97 8.29
C GLN A 6 -9.18 -11.81 8.37
N PHE A 7 -8.72 -10.57 8.43
CA PHE A 7 -7.30 -10.21 8.54
C PHE A 7 -7.13 -9.25 9.73
N PRO A 8 -7.06 -9.75 10.97
CA PRO A 8 -7.02 -8.90 12.15
C PRO A 8 -5.68 -8.16 12.27
N ALA A 9 -5.74 -6.96 12.86
CA ALA A 9 -4.59 -6.15 13.22
C ALA A 9 -4.84 -5.47 14.59
N SER A 10 -3.77 -5.16 15.32
CA SER A 10 -3.81 -4.42 16.58
C SER A 10 -2.75 -3.31 16.57
N ALA A 11 -2.96 -2.28 17.38
CA ALA A 11 -1.98 -1.21 17.60
C ALA A 11 -2.18 -0.62 19.00
N GLU A 12 -1.09 -0.20 19.64
CA GLU A 12 -1.12 0.42 20.95
C GLU A 12 -0.17 1.62 21.00
N SER A 13 -0.68 2.77 21.43
CA SER A 13 0.07 4.02 21.58
C SER A 13 -0.14 4.64 22.96
N LYS A 14 0.83 5.43 23.42
CA LYS A 14 0.67 6.31 24.58
C LYS A 14 0.10 7.66 24.13
N ASN A 15 -0.35 8.46 25.09
CA ASN A 15 -0.85 9.81 24.80
C ASN A 15 0.25 10.74 24.24
N GLY A 16 -0.10 11.53 23.21
CA GLY A 16 0.73 12.61 22.66
C GLY A 16 1.08 12.43 21.18
N ILE A 17 1.05 13.53 20.42
CA ILE A 17 1.28 13.52 18.95
C ILE A 17 2.74 13.20 18.55
N ASN A 18 3.67 13.32 19.50
CA ASN A 18 5.11 13.11 19.30
C ASN A 18 5.56 11.70 19.69
N VAL A 19 4.63 10.75 19.83
CA VAL A 19 4.90 9.39 20.30
C VAL A 19 4.63 8.40 19.17
N ASP A 20 5.68 7.72 18.73
CA ASP A 20 5.54 6.56 17.85
C ASP A 20 4.89 5.38 18.60
N TRP A 21 4.26 4.50 17.85
CA TRP A 21 3.53 3.35 18.39
C TRP A 21 3.83 2.06 17.65
N SER A 22 3.52 0.94 18.29
CA SER A 22 3.68 -0.39 17.69
C SER A 22 2.34 -0.89 17.16
N ALA A 23 2.36 -1.42 15.94
CA ALA A 23 1.23 -2.08 15.31
C ALA A 23 1.61 -3.49 14.84
N HIS A 24 0.65 -4.41 14.90
CA HIS A 24 0.82 -5.81 14.57
C HIS A 24 -0.29 -6.25 13.60
N ALA A 25 0.09 -6.89 12.50
CA ALA A 25 -0.85 -7.58 11.61
C ALA A 25 -0.79 -9.09 11.88
N SER A 26 -1.88 -9.80 11.60
CA SER A 26 -1.95 -11.26 11.81
C SER A 26 -0.92 -12.06 11.01
N ALA A 27 -0.39 -11.49 9.94
CA ALA A 27 0.64 -12.08 9.09
C ALA A 27 1.92 -11.25 9.18
N GLY A 28 2.98 -11.85 9.71
CA GLY A 28 4.28 -11.21 9.89
C GLY A 28 4.87 -11.51 11.27
N ALA A 29 6.20 -11.52 11.37
CA ALA A 29 6.92 -11.77 12.62
C ALA A 29 7.44 -10.48 13.27
N SER A 30 7.22 -9.32 12.65
CA SER A 30 7.83 -8.05 13.07
C SER A 30 6.79 -6.97 13.24
N ASP A 31 6.96 -6.21 14.31
CA ASP A 31 6.11 -5.08 14.67
C ASP A 31 6.37 -3.93 13.69
N LEU A 32 5.30 -3.24 13.31
CA LEU A 32 5.38 -1.99 12.56
C LEU A 32 5.52 -0.84 13.55
N VAL A 33 6.57 -0.05 13.40
CA VAL A 33 6.69 1.22 14.11
C VAL A 33 5.96 2.28 13.29
N CYS A 34 4.87 2.77 13.84
CA CYS A 34 3.99 3.75 13.22
C CYS A 34 4.09 5.10 13.93
N GLY A 35 3.80 6.18 13.21
CA GLY A 35 3.96 7.55 13.71
C GLY A 35 3.04 8.54 13.00
N ILE A 36 2.86 9.71 13.58
CA ILE A 36 2.22 10.83 12.89
C ILE A 36 3.28 11.47 11.97
N PRO A 37 2.97 11.74 10.68
CA PRO A 37 3.93 12.37 9.78
C PRO A 37 4.13 13.86 10.15
N LYS A 38 5.22 14.46 9.65
CA LYS A 38 5.59 15.85 10.02
C LYS A 38 4.55 16.87 9.57
N GLU A 39 3.90 16.58 8.45
CA GLU A 39 2.84 17.35 7.82
C GLU A 39 1.63 17.54 8.75
N PHE A 40 1.42 16.60 9.69
CA PHE A 40 0.39 16.67 10.73
C PHE A 40 0.95 16.99 12.12
N GLY A 41 2.18 17.50 12.21
CA GLY A 41 2.82 17.93 13.45
C GLY A 41 3.39 16.79 14.31
N GLY A 42 3.53 15.59 13.74
CA GLY A 42 4.17 14.45 14.38
C GLY A 42 5.69 14.41 14.22
N PRO A 43 6.35 13.36 14.75
CA PRO A 43 7.80 13.23 14.70
C PRO A 43 8.29 12.84 13.30
N GLY A 44 7.46 12.17 12.49
CA GLY A 44 7.81 11.67 11.16
C GLY A 44 8.92 10.61 11.16
N THR A 45 9.02 9.83 12.23
CA THR A 45 10.01 8.76 12.42
C THR A 45 9.44 7.37 12.14
N GLY A 46 8.17 7.13 12.46
CA GLY A 46 7.45 5.91 12.11
C GLY A 46 6.71 5.98 10.78
N LEU A 47 6.19 4.84 10.33
CA LEU A 47 5.29 4.75 9.18
C LEU A 47 3.98 5.47 9.48
N SER A 48 3.61 6.42 8.63
CA SER A 48 2.32 7.09 8.77
C SER A 48 1.16 6.20 8.29
N PRO A 49 -0.07 6.45 8.76
CA PRO A 49 -1.26 5.83 8.17
C PRO A 49 -1.33 6.00 6.64
N GLU A 50 -0.90 7.15 6.13
CA GLU A 50 -0.80 7.47 4.72
C GLU A 50 0.21 6.56 3.99
N ASP A 51 1.41 6.38 4.55
CA ASP A 51 2.44 5.47 4.01
C ASP A 51 1.92 4.03 3.96
N LEU A 52 1.27 3.59 5.03
CA LEU A 52 0.68 2.26 5.12
C LEU A 52 -0.42 2.07 4.08
N PHE A 53 -1.28 3.08 3.89
CA PHE A 53 -2.38 3.03 2.94
C PHE A 53 -1.90 2.94 1.50
N ILE A 54 -1.00 3.82 1.07
CA ILE A 54 -0.46 3.78 -0.31
C ILE A 54 0.36 2.50 -0.55
N SER A 55 1.07 2.02 0.46
CA SER A 55 1.79 0.75 0.39
C SER A 55 0.82 -0.43 0.23
N ALA A 56 -0.30 -0.45 0.96
CA ALA A 56 -1.31 -1.48 0.84
C ALA A 56 -1.94 -1.50 -0.56
N LEU A 57 -2.28 -0.32 -1.12
CA LEU A 57 -2.81 -0.19 -2.48
C LEU A 57 -1.82 -0.71 -3.53
N LEU A 58 -0.56 -0.28 -3.47
CA LEU A 58 0.49 -0.73 -4.38
C LEU A 58 0.67 -2.25 -4.34
N ASN A 59 0.73 -2.83 -3.14
CA ASN A 59 0.90 -4.27 -2.95
C ASN A 59 -0.33 -5.07 -3.37
N CYS A 60 -1.54 -4.54 -3.15
CA CYS A 60 -2.79 -5.15 -3.62
C CYS A 60 -2.80 -5.27 -5.15
N TYR A 61 -2.38 -4.21 -5.85
CA TYR A 61 -2.26 -4.24 -7.29
C TYR A 61 -1.19 -5.24 -7.77
N ILE A 62 0.00 -5.24 -7.16
CA ILE A 62 1.06 -6.21 -7.49
C ILE A 62 0.57 -7.66 -7.27
N ALA A 63 -0.11 -7.94 -6.16
CA ALA A 63 -0.65 -9.27 -5.88
C ALA A 63 -1.68 -9.68 -6.93
N THR A 64 -2.58 -8.77 -7.30
CA THR A 64 -3.60 -9.00 -8.33
C THR A 64 -2.95 -9.30 -9.68
N PHE A 65 -1.99 -8.47 -10.11
CA PHE A 65 -1.26 -8.68 -11.35
C PHE A 65 -0.53 -10.03 -11.37
N LYS A 66 0.10 -10.45 -10.26
CA LYS A 66 0.75 -11.77 -10.16
C LYS A 66 -0.24 -12.92 -10.36
N VAL A 67 -1.43 -12.83 -9.77
CA VAL A 67 -2.50 -13.83 -9.96
C VAL A 67 -2.96 -13.85 -11.42
N ILE A 68 -3.18 -12.69 -12.03
CA ILE A 68 -3.59 -12.57 -13.44
C ILE A 68 -2.51 -13.14 -14.38
N ALA A 69 -1.24 -12.81 -14.16
CA ALA A 69 -0.12 -13.29 -14.95
C ALA A 69 0.02 -14.81 -14.88
N GLN A 70 -0.11 -15.39 -13.67
CA GLN A 70 -0.11 -16.84 -13.46
C GLN A 70 -1.26 -17.51 -14.23
N ASN A 71 -2.49 -17.02 -14.07
CA ASN A 71 -3.66 -17.55 -14.77
C ASN A 71 -3.56 -17.39 -16.30
N SER A 72 -2.85 -16.36 -16.75
CA SER A 72 -2.63 -16.06 -18.17
C SER A 72 -1.41 -16.76 -18.77
N LYS A 73 -0.64 -17.51 -17.97
CA LYS A 73 0.62 -18.15 -18.36
C LYS A 73 1.63 -17.14 -18.94
N ILE A 74 1.76 -15.99 -18.27
CA ILE A 74 2.78 -14.99 -18.61
C ILE A 74 3.90 -15.07 -17.58
N GLU A 75 5.11 -15.31 -18.06
CA GLU A 75 6.33 -15.25 -17.27
C GLU A 75 6.97 -13.86 -17.42
N PHE A 76 7.51 -13.36 -16.31
CA PHE A 76 8.25 -12.11 -16.21
C PHE A 76 9.34 -12.24 -15.15
N ALA A 77 10.40 -11.44 -15.24
CA ALA A 77 11.54 -11.51 -14.32
C ALA A 77 11.28 -10.75 -13.01
N SER A 78 10.73 -9.54 -13.10
CA SER A 78 10.40 -8.75 -11.91
C SER A 78 9.27 -7.76 -12.18
N ILE A 79 8.59 -7.35 -11.09
CA ILE A 79 7.68 -6.21 -11.06
C ILE A 79 8.14 -5.28 -9.94
N ALA A 80 8.28 -4.00 -10.26
CA ALA A 80 8.59 -2.95 -9.30
C ALA A 80 7.52 -1.87 -9.41
N GLY A 81 7.29 -1.12 -8.34
CA GLY A 81 6.38 0.00 -8.39
C GLY A 81 6.65 1.04 -7.33
N SER A 82 6.04 2.20 -7.53
CA SER A 82 6.02 3.34 -6.61
C SER A 82 4.60 3.89 -6.54
N GLY A 83 4.25 4.46 -5.40
CA GLY A 83 2.96 5.09 -5.17
C GLY A 83 3.13 6.49 -4.61
N VAL A 84 2.26 7.40 -5.00
CA VAL A 84 2.13 8.74 -4.40
C VAL A 84 0.67 8.90 -3.98
N LEU A 85 0.46 9.29 -2.72
CA LEU A 85 -0.85 9.63 -2.18
C LEU A 85 -0.94 11.15 -2.02
N THR A 86 -1.97 11.75 -2.59
CA THR A 86 -2.24 13.18 -2.53
C THR A 86 -3.37 13.43 -1.53
N LEU A 87 -3.12 14.35 -0.59
CA LEU A 87 -4.11 14.84 0.36
C LEU A 87 -4.43 16.29 -0.01
N ASP A 88 -5.72 16.64 0.03
CA ASP A 88 -6.18 18.03 -0.12
C ASP A 88 -7.38 18.29 0.79
N LYS A 89 -7.86 19.53 0.81
CA LYS A 89 -9.06 19.92 1.54
C LYS A 89 -10.31 19.72 0.69
N ASP A 90 -11.35 19.18 1.30
CA ASP A 90 -12.68 19.15 0.70
C ASP A 90 -13.34 20.55 0.70
N ALA A 91 -14.58 20.64 0.23
CA ALA A 91 -15.34 21.89 0.19
C ALA A 91 -15.59 22.52 1.59
N ASN A 92 -15.48 21.73 2.66
CA ASN A 92 -15.65 22.17 4.05
C ASN A 92 -14.30 22.49 4.73
N GLY A 93 -13.17 22.28 4.06
CA GLY A 93 -11.83 22.52 4.58
C GLY A 93 -11.20 21.34 5.32
N GLU A 94 -11.85 20.17 5.32
CA GLU A 94 -11.39 18.94 5.96
C GLU A 94 -10.38 18.21 5.07
N THR A 95 -9.29 17.72 5.66
CA THR A 95 -8.25 17.00 4.90
C THR A 95 -8.75 15.61 4.48
N TRP A 96 -8.58 15.26 3.21
CA TRP A 96 -9.03 13.99 2.63
C TRP A 96 -8.07 13.50 1.52
N PHE A 97 -8.11 12.20 1.19
CA PHE A 97 -7.33 11.60 0.10
C PHE A 97 -7.95 11.92 -1.27
N THR A 98 -7.31 12.77 -2.08
CA THR A 98 -7.83 13.15 -3.39
C THR A 98 -7.39 12.23 -4.53
N GLU A 99 -6.15 11.73 -4.47
CA GLU A 99 -5.55 10.95 -5.56
C GLU A 99 -4.55 9.94 -5.02
N ALA A 100 -4.52 8.75 -5.64
CA ALA A 100 -3.43 7.79 -5.46
C ALA A 100 -2.87 7.43 -6.84
N LEU A 101 -1.64 7.85 -7.12
CA LEU A 101 -0.94 7.54 -8.37
C LEU A 101 0.02 6.38 -8.16
N LEU A 102 -0.23 5.26 -8.84
CA LEU A 102 0.66 4.10 -8.84
C LEU A 102 1.40 4.01 -10.17
N LYS A 103 2.72 3.85 -10.12
CA LYS A 103 3.57 3.60 -11.29
C LYS A 103 4.21 2.23 -11.13
N LEU A 104 3.95 1.32 -12.08
CA LEU A 104 4.49 -0.03 -12.07
C LEU A 104 5.30 -0.32 -13.33
N GLN A 105 6.35 -1.11 -13.17
CA GLN A 105 7.21 -1.57 -14.24
C GLN A 105 7.42 -3.07 -14.13
N VAL A 106 7.11 -3.78 -15.21
CA VAL A 106 7.40 -5.21 -15.36
C VAL A 106 8.60 -5.37 -16.28
N THR A 107 9.57 -6.20 -15.89
CA THR A 107 10.77 -6.46 -16.69
C THR A 107 10.88 -7.94 -17.04
N GLY A 108 11.54 -8.23 -18.17
CA GLY A 108 11.78 -9.61 -18.63
C GLY A 108 10.52 -10.38 -18.98
N ALA A 109 9.44 -9.69 -19.37
CA ALA A 109 8.21 -10.35 -19.78
C ALA A 109 8.39 -11.04 -21.14
N ALA A 110 8.01 -12.32 -21.23
CA ALA A 110 8.10 -13.09 -22.48
C ALA A 110 7.26 -12.51 -23.64
N ASN A 111 6.20 -11.76 -23.30
CA ASN A 111 5.37 -11.05 -24.27
C ASN A 111 4.94 -9.68 -23.69
N ALA A 112 5.62 -8.61 -24.12
CA ALA A 112 5.41 -7.27 -23.60
C ALA A 112 4.00 -6.72 -23.88
N GLU A 113 3.49 -6.86 -25.11
CA GLU A 113 2.18 -6.34 -25.50
C GLU A 113 1.05 -6.99 -24.70
N ARG A 114 1.10 -8.32 -24.56
CA ARG A 114 0.13 -9.06 -23.76
C ARG A 114 0.22 -8.70 -22.28
N THR A 115 1.44 -8.48 -21.77
CA THR A 115 1.67 -8.09 -20.38
C THR A 115 1.07 -6.72 -20.08
N GLN A 116 1.29 -5.74 -20.96
CA GLN A 116 0.73 -4.39 -20.82
C GLN A 116 -0.80 -4.43 -20.76
N ARG A 117 -1.45 -5.19 -21.64
CA ARG A 117 -2.92 -5.36 -21.63
C ARG A 117 -3.46 -5.97 -20.33
N LEU A 118 -2.67 -6.78 -19.62
CA LEU A 118 -3.08 -7.35 -18.34
C LEU A 118 -2.86 -6.40 -17.16
N MET A 119 -2.00 -5.40 -17.29
CA MET A 119 -1.85 -4.36 -16.27
C MET A 119 -3.05 -3.40 -16.29
N GLU A 120 -3.69 -3.21 -17.44
CA GLU A 120 -4.85 -2.30 -17.57
C GLU A 120 -6.19 -2.94 -17.10
N ARG A 121 -6.15 -4.12 -16.46
CA ARG A 121 -7.32 -4.86 -15.97
C ARG A 121 -7.41 -4.87 -14.45
#